data_AF-A0A8X8YKW6-F1
#
_entry.id   AF-A0A8X8YKW6-F1
#
_cell.length_a   1.000
_cell.length_b   1.000
_cell.length_c   1.000
_cell.angle_alpha   90.00
_cell.angle_beta   90.00
_cell.angle_gamma   90.00
#
_symmetry.space_group_name_H-M   'P 1'
#
loop_
_entity.id
_entity.type
_entity.pdbx_description
1 polymer ?
#
loop_
_entity_poly.entity_id
_entity_poly.type
_entity_poly.pdbx_seq_one_letter_code
_entity_poly.pdbx_strand_id
1 'polypeptide(L)'
;MVSEGCQELWLDKAHIPRVATVEGLPKMIATLLSIRDGKRTRITRDDLCDHVWEFRFTESAPQYWRDLDPSWREEGATPMQRYFHPDGSITADPEDNVWGGHESTYTIVTGLLADGKVREHYVRINRWPKMMVERRPDWSWELRNHLYFYRSVPDSHTGTGPASISLSVSGGFS
;
A
#
# COMPACT_ATOMS: atom_id res chain seq x y z
N MET A 1 23.48 1.76 -14.69
CA MET A 1 24.09 0.99 -13.58
C MET A 1 23.91 1.80 -12.29
N VAL A 2 23.09 1.32 -11.35
CA VAL A 2 22.75 1.96 -10.05
C VAL A 2 24.02 2.00 -9.16
N SER A 3 24.18 2.97 -8.24
CA SER A 3 25.34 3.00 -7.32
C SER A 3 25.23 1.99 -6.19
N GLU A 4 26.37 1.59 -5.65
CA GLU A 4 26.51 0.74 -4.46
C GLU A 4 25.62 1.22 -3.29
N GLY A 5 25.73 2.49 -2.87
CA GLY A 5 24.88 3.01 -1.77
C GLY A 5 23.38 3.08 -2.06
N CYS A 6 22.94 3.05 -3.33
CA CYS A 6 21.52 2.97 -3.67
C CYS A 6 21.04 1.52 -3.72
N GLN A 7 21.91 0.59 -4.13
CA GLN A 7 21.66 -0.84 -4.06
C GLN A 7 21.60 -1.33 -2.61
N GLU A 8 22.50 -0.87 -1.76
CA GLU A 8 22.47 -1.14 -0.31
C GLU A 8 21.18 -0.62 0.34
N LEU A 9 20.76 0.61 0.01
CA LEU A 9 19.52 1.18 0.54
C LEU A 9 18.29 0.35 0.16
N TRP A 10 18.30 -0.25 -1.04
CA TRP A 10 17.18 -1.00 -1.61
C TRP A 10 17.18 -2.49 -1.25
N LEU A 11 18.29 -3.01 -0.71
CA LEU A 11 18.49 -4.45 -0.51
C LEU A 11 17.38 -5.10 0.35
N ASP A 12 16.94 -4.41 1.40
CA ASP A 12 15.92 -4.90 2.33
C ASP A 12 14.56 -4.19 2.14
N LYS A 13 14.30 -3.64 0.95
CA LYS A 13 13.08 -2.88 0.67
C LYS A 13 12.12 -3.68 -0.18
N ALA A 14 10.88 -3.75 0.29
CA ALA A 14 9.78 -4.40 -0.40
C ALA A 14 9.37 -3.64 -1.67
N HIS A 15 9.46 -2.31 -1.68
CA HIS A 15 9.08 -1.50 -2.84
C HIS A 15 10.12 -0.46 -3.20
N ILE A 16 10.38 -0.32 -4.50
CA ILE A 16 11.23 0.74 -5.04
C ILE A 16 10.33 1.73 -5.78
N PRO A 17 10.40 3.04 -5.50
CA PRO A 17 9.50 3.96 -6.16
C PRO A 17 9.82 4.12 -7.64
N ARG A 18 8.79 4.08 -8.49
CA ARG A 18 8.86 4.26 -9.94
C ARG A 18 9.67 5.49 -10.36
N VAL A 19 9.52 6.60 -9.66
CA VAL A 19 10.24 7.83 -9.97
C VAL A 19 11.77 7.69 -9.80
N ALA A 20 12.24 6.75 -8.97
CA ALA A 20 13.66 6.49 -8.77
C ALA A 20 14.24 5.49 -9.78
N THR A 21 13.40 4.83 -10.59
CA THR A 21 13.82 3.87 -11.62
C THR A 21 13.88 4.49 -13.02
N VAL A 22 13.69 5.80 -13.15
CA VAL A 22 13.76 6.52 -14.43
C VAL A 22 15.18 6.44 -15.00
N GLU A 23 15.29 6.07 -16.28
CA GLU A 23 16.58 5.97 -16.97
C GLU A 23 17.29 7.33 -17.04
N GLY A 24 18.61 7.33 -16.83
CA GLY A 24 19.43 8.54 -16.84
C GLY A 24 19.32 9.40 -15.58
N LEU A 25 18.50 9.01 -14.58
CA LEU A 25 18.39 9.74 -13.33
C LEU A 25 19.70 9.70 -12.53
N PRO A 26 20.21 10.84 -12.04
CA PRO A 26 21.41 10.84 -11.21
C PRO A 26 21.19 10.02 -9.94
N LYS A 27 22.17 9.18 -9.61
CA LYS A 27 22.14 8.24 -8.48
C LYS A 27 21.73 8.89 -7.15
N MET A 28 22.33 10.03 -6.83
CA MET A 28 21.99 10.80 -5.63
C MET A 28 20.51 11.21 -5.60
N ILE A 29 19.95 11.60 -6.75
CA ILE A 29 18.54 11.98 -6.87
C ILE A 29 17.64 10.76 -6.69
N ALA A 30 17.99 9.61 -7.28
CA ALA A 30 17.26 8.35 -7.07
C ALA A 30 17.20 7.98 -5.58
N THR A 31 18.35 8.01 -4.89
CA THR A 31 18.43 7.75 -3.44
C THR A 31 17.56 8.70 -2.62
N LEU A 32 17.65 10.02 -2.88
CA LEU A 32 16.83 11.02 -2.18
C LEU A 32 15.33 10.81 -2.41
N LEU A 33 14.93 10.50 -3.65
CA LEU A 33 13.54 10.19 -3.97
C LEU A 33 13.06 8.92 -3.26
N SER A 34 13.89 7.88 -3.19
CA SER A 34 13.55 6.65 -2.44
C SER A 34 13.35 6.89 -0.95
N ILE A 35 14.26 7.63 -0.31
CA ILE A 35 14.13 7.98 1.12
C ILE A 35 12.87 8.81 1.36
N ARG A 36 12.57 9.74 0.45
CA ARG A 36 11.39 10.59 0.55
C ARG A 36 10.11 9.78 0.36
N ASP A 37 10.10 8.87 -0.61
CA ASP A 37 8.97 7.99 -0.88
C ASP A 37 8.67 7.08 0.32
N GLY A 38 9.69 6.45 0.89
CA GLY A 38 9.57 5.58 2.06
C GLY A 38 9.09 6.28 3.32
N LYS A 39 9.02 7.63 3.33
CA LYS A 39 8.46 8.44 4.41
C LYS A 39 7.05 8.95 4.12
N ARG A 40 6.44 8.59 3.00
CA ARG A 40 5.07 9.02 2.67
C ARG A 40 4.08 8.47 3.69
N THR A 41 3.15 9.33 4.10
CA THR A 41 1.99 8.96 4.94
C THR A 41 0.69 8.90 4.14
N ARG A 42 0.76 9.22 2.84
CA ARG A 42 -0.38 9.28 1.93
C ARG A 42 -0.21 8.28 0.81
N ILE A 43 -1.19 7.39 0.69
CA ILE A 43 -1.32 6.47 -0.42
C ILE A 43 -2.09 7.15 -1.55
N THR A 44 -1.69 6.83 -2.77
CA THR A 44 -2.32 7.29 -4.01
C THR A 44 -3.07 6.14 -4.69
N ARG A 45 -3.82 6.45 -5.74
CA ARG A 45 -4.43 5.42 -6.58
C ARG A 45 -3.36 4.53 -7.22
N ASP A 46 -2.27 5.12 -7.70
CA ASP A 46 -1.18 4.39 -8.34
C ASP A 46 -0.59 3.37 -7.36
N ASP A 47 -0.34 3.74 -6.10
CA ASP A 47 0.12 2.79 -5.09
C ASP A 47 -0.87 1.63 -4.88
N LEU A 48 -2.19 1.90 -4.85
CA LEU A 48 -3.17 0.82 -4.71
C LEU A 48 -3.13 -0.13 -5.91
N CYS A 49 -3.10 0.42 -7.13
CA CYS A 49 -3.20 -0.35 -8.37
C CYS A 49 -1.90 -1.04 -8.80
N ASP A 50 -0.75 -0.50 -8.39
CA ASP A 50 0.57 -1.05 -8.76
C ASP A 50 0.96 -2.28 -7.92
N HIS A 51 0.24 -2.54 -6.83
CA HIS A 51 0.53 -3.63 -5.91
C HIS A 51 -0.55 -4.71 -5.97
N VAL A 52 -0.11 -5.95 -5.86
CA VAL A 52 -0.94 -7.03 -5.32
C VAL A 52 -0.97 -6.88 -3.80
N TRP A 53 -2.12 -7.13 -3.19
CA TRP A 53 -2.28 -6.98 -1.74
C TRP A 53 -2.66 -8.31 -1.08
N GLU A 54 -1.92 -8.71 -0.05
CA GLU A 54 -2.32 -9.81 0.83
C GLU A 54 -3.35 -9.31 1.84
N PHE A 55 -4.51 -9.95 1.89
CA PHE A 55 -5.57 -9.69 2.84
C PHE A 55 -5.59 -10.75 3.95
N ARG A 56 -5.70 -10.31 5.21
CA ARG A 56 -5.87 -11.21 6.36
C ARG A 56 -6.81 -10.64 7.42
N PHE A 57 -7.56 -11.52 8.07
CA PHE A 57 -8.27 -11.18 9.29
C PHE A 57 -7.34 -11.21 10.50
N THR A 58 -7.60 -10.36 11.48
CA THR A 58 -6.93 -10.34 12.78
C THR A 58 -7.68 -11.24 13.77
N GLU A 59 -7.06 -11.51 14.93
CA GLU A 59 -7.68 -12.28 16.01
C GLU A 59 -9.01 -11.68 16.51
N SER A 60 -9.16 -10.35 16.42
CA SER A 60 -10.38 -9.64 16.82
C SER A 60 -11.55 -9.84 15.85
N ALA A 61 -11.30 -10.42 14.66
CA ALA A 61 -12.38 -10.75 13.74
C ALA A 61 -13.26 -11.88 14.30
N PRO A 62 -14.59 -11.83 14.11
CA PRO A 62 -15.49 -12.93 14.46
C PRO A 62 -15.00 -14.26 13.87
N GLN A 63 -15.19 -15.36 14.62
CA GLN A 63 -14.70 -16.69 14.24
C GLN A 63 -15.07 -17.08 12.81
N TYR A 64 -16.33 -16.83 12.42
CA TYR A 64 -16.82 -17.09 11.07
C TYR A 64 -15.90 -16.51 9.97
N TRP A 65 -15.44 -15.26 10.14
CA TRP A 65 -14.56 -14.62 9.16
C TRP A 65 -13.15 -15.21 9.17
N ARG A 66 -12.64 -15.56 10.36
CA ARG A 66 -11.32 -16.22 10.48
C ARG A 66 -11.33 -17.60 9.85
N ASP A 67 -12.43 -18.34 9.92
CA ASP A 67 -12.55 -19.67 9.31
C ASP A 67 -12.52 -19.63 7.77
N LEU A 68 -12.83 -18.49 7.17
CA LEU A 68 -12.71 -18.26 5.72
C LEU A 68 -11.29 -17.87 5.29
N ASP A 69 -10.44 -17.43 6.23
CA ASP A 69 -9.08 -17.02 5.96
C ASP A 69 -8.13 -18.23 6.10
N PRO A 70 -7.49 -18.68 4.99
CA PRO A 70 -6.60 -19.84 5.02
C PRO A 70 -5.47 -19.73 6.03
N SER A 71 -4.98 -18.51 6.31
CA SER A 71 -3.86 -18.29 7.22
C SER A 71 -4.15 -18.62 8.69
N TRP A 72 -5.44 -18.76 9.06
CA TRP A 72 -5.85 -19.22 10.39
C TRP A 72 -6.01 -20.75 10.49
N ARG A 73 -5.96 -21.46 9.36
CA ARG A 73 -6.25 -22.90 9.28
C ARG A 73 -5.01 -23.74 9.06
N GLU A 74 -4.08 -23.24 8.24
CA GLU A 74 -2.87 -23.97 7.85
C GLU A 74 -1.66 -23.03 7.84
N GLU A 75 -0.58 -23.47 8.48
CA GLU A 75 0.69 -22.75 8.46
C GLU A 75 1.28 -22.76 7.05
N GLY A 76 1.66 -21.59 6.55
CA GLY A 76 2.17 -21.45 5.18
C GLY A 76 1.10 -21.42 4.09
N ALA A 77 -0.19 -21.42 4.44
CA ALA A 77 -1.26 -21.24 3.47
C ALA A 77 -1.08 -19.95 2.66
N THR A 78 -1.41 -20.02 1.37
CA THR A 78 -1.31 -18.85 0.48
C THR A 78 -2.24 -17.74 0.97
N PRO A 79 -1.74 -16.52 1.20
CA PRO A 79 -2.57 -15.40 1.61
C PRO A 79 -3.59 -15.05 0.53
N MET A 80 -4.78 -14.63 0.94
CA MET A 80 -5.81 -14.15 0.01
C MET A 80 -5.32 -12.89 -0.71
N GLN A 81 -5.36 -12.84 -2.04
CA GLN A 81 -4.88 -11.69 -2.80
C GLN A 81 -6.00 -10.75 -3.26
N ARG A 82 -5.67 -9.47 -3.35
CA ARG A 82 -6.59 -8.40 -3.71
C ARG A 82 -5.94 -7.50 -4.75
N TYR A 83 -6.74 -7.11 -5.74
CA TYR A 83 -6.30 -6.35 -6.89
C TYR A 83 -7.16 -5.10 -7.01
N PHE A 84 -6.55 -3.93 -6.82
CA PHE A 84 -7.22 -2.64 -6.96
C PHE A 84 -7.10 -2.15 -8.39
N HIS A 85 -8.20 -1.71 -8.98
CA HIS A 85 -8.22 -1.31 -10.38
C HIS A 85 -8.34 0.21 -10.56
N PRO A 86 -7.83 0.77 -11.68
CA PRO A 86 -7.90 2.21 -11.93
C PRO A 86 -9.31 2.78 -11.98
N ASP A 87 -10.30 1.96 -12.35
CA ASP A 87 -11.72 2.32 -12.42
C ASP A 87 -12.41 2.41 -11.04
N GLY A 88 -11.68 2.10 -9.96
CA GLY A 88 -12.19 2.11 -8.59
C GLY A 88 -12.76 0.78 -8.12
N SER A 89 -12.78 -0.24 -8.97
CA SER A 89 -13.17 -1.60 -8.59
C SER A 89 -12.04 -2.33 -7.84
N ILE A 90 -12.41 -3.39 -7.13
CA ILE A 90 -11.47 -4.32 -6.50
C ILE A 90 -11.92 -5.74 -6.80
N THR A 91 -10.97 -6.60 -7.18
CA THR A 91 -11.21 -8.02 -7.40
C THR A 91 -10.37 -8.86 -6.44
N ALA A 92 -10.74 -10.13 -6.32
CA ALA A 92 -10.04 -11.16 -5.57
C ALA A 92 -9.88 -12.41 -6.43
N ASP A 93 -9.11 -13.37 -5.94
CA ASP A 93 -8.99 -14.68 -6.57
C ASP A 93 -10.36 -15.38 -6.65
N PRO A 94 -10.62 -16.19 -7.69
CA PRO A 94 -11.90 -16.89 -7.85
C PRO A 94 -12.26 -17.80 -6.66
N GLU A 95 -11.26 -18.39 -6.01
CA GLU A 95 -11.41 -19.30 -4.86
C GLU A 95 -11.50 -18.55 -3.52
N ASP A 96 -11.51 -17.21 -3.55
CA ASP A 96 -11.61 -16.41 -2.35
C ASP A 96 -13.02 -16.47 -1.76
N ASN A 97 -13.16 -17.16 -0.63
CA ASN A 97 -14.46 -17.35 0.02
C ASN A 97 -15.01 -16.10 0.73
N VAL A 98 -14.24 -15.01 0.80
CA VAL A 98 -14.63 -13.77 1.48
C VAL A 98 -15.15 -12.74 0.47
N TRP A 99 -14.53 -12.64 -0.71
CA TRP A 99 -14.79 -11.64 -1.75
C TRP A 99 -15.14 -12.23 -3.12
N GLY A 100 -14.84 -13.51 -3.36
CA GLY A 100 -15.06 -14.18 -4.64
C GLY A 100 -16.51 -14.04 -5.09
N GLY A 101 -16.71 -13.43 -6.25
CA GLY A 101 -18.04 -13.21 -6.85
C GLY A 101 -18.80 -11.96 -6.40
N HIS A 102 -18.24 -11.12 -5.51
CA HIS A 102 -18.87 -9.86 -5.11
C HIS A 102 -18.25 -8.64 -5.80
N GLU A 103 -19.07 -7.86 -6.52
CA GLU A 103 -18.65 -6.55 -7.00
C GLU A 103 -18.33 -5.63 -5.82
N SER A 104 -17.14 -5.04 -5.85
CA SER A 104 -16.66 -4.17 -4.79
C SER A 104 -15.91 -2.97 -5.33
N THR A 105 -15.99 -1.86 -4.59
CA THR A 105 -15.37 -0.59 -4.97
C THR A 105 -14.61 0.02 -3.80
N TYR A 106 -13.46 0.63 -4.08
CA TYR A 106 -12.66 1.32 -3.09
C TYR A 106 -12.73 2.84 -3.24
N THR A 107 -12.44 3.54 -2.16
CA THR A 107 -12.31 5.00 -2.16
C THR A 107 -11.17 5.41 -1.23
N ILE A 108 -10.33 6.33 -1.70
CA ILE A 108 -9.32 7.00 -0.88
C ILE A 108 -9.97 8.28 -0.34
N VAL A 109 -10.06 8.40 0.98
CA VAL A 109 -10.63 9.57 1.65
C VAL A 109 -9.51 10.36 2.30
N THR A 110 -9.43 11.65 1.99
CA THR A 110 -8.54 12.60 2.66
C THR A 110 -9.38 13.71 3.29
N GLY A 111 -9.51 13.68 4.61
CA GLY A 111 -10.11 14.77 5.37
C GLY A 111 -9.07 15.86 5.64
N LEU A 112 -9.41 17.11 5.34
CA LEU A 112 -8.57 18.28 5.62
C LEU A 112 -9.20 19.12 6.74
N LEU A 113 -8.35 19.71 7.59
CA LEU A 113 -8.72 20.77 8.52
C LEU A 113 -8.87 22.10 7.76
N ALA A 114 -9.49 23.09 8.41
CA ALA A 114 -9.67 24.42 7.84
C ALA A 114 -8.34 25.12 7.49
N ASP A 115 -7.25 24.77 8.18
CA ASP A 115 -5.89 25.26 7.90
C ASP A 115 -5.16 24.45 6.81
N GLY A 116 -5.86 23.53 6.12
CA GLY A 116 -5.32 22.71 5.06
C GLY A 116 -4.51 21.49 5.54
N LYS A 117 -4.31 21.30 6.85
CA LYS A 117 -3.64 20.11 7.37
C LYS A 117 -4.50 18.88 7.20
N VAL A 118 -3.87 17.75 6.90
CA VAL A 118 -4.59 16.47 6.80
C VAL A 118 -5.05 16.05 8.20
N ARG A 119 -6.37 15.91 8.36
CA ARG A 119 -7.00 15.37 9.57
C ARG A 119 -7.02 13.84 9.55
N GLU A 120 -7.41 13.28 8.41
CA GLU A 120 -7.54 11.84 8.22
C GLU A 120 -7.16 11.48 6.79
N HIS A 121 -6.50 10.35 6.61
CA HIS A 121 -6.23 9.76 5.30
C HIS A 121 -6.39 8.25 5.41
N TYR A 122 -7.38 7.69 4.72
CA TYR A 122 -7.74 6.28 4.83
C TYR A 122 -8.29 5.73 3.52
N VAL A 123 -8.25 4.41 3.39
CA VAL A 123 -8.93 3.68 2.32
C VAL A 123 -10.18 3.03 2.89
N ARG A 124 -11.28 3.04 2.13
CA ARG A 124 -12.50 2.32 2.48
C ARG A 124 -12.95 1.50 1.30
N ILE A 125 -13.45 0.30 1.57
CA ILE A 125 -14.02 -0.56 0.54
C ILE A 125 -15.50 -0.77 0.86
N ASN A 126 -16.37 -0.46 -0.10
CA ASN A 126 -17.83 -0.43 0.07
C ASN A 126 -18.22 0.25 1.41
N ARG A 127 -19.01 -0.43 2.24
CA ARG A 127 -19.43 0.04 3.57
C ARG A 127 -18.61 -0.53 4.72
N TRP A 128 -17.56 -1.30 4.44
CA TRP A 128 -16.69 -1.88 5.46
C TRP A 128 -15.97 -0.79 6.29
N PRO A 129 -15.44 -1.13 7.48
CA PRO A 129 -14.74 -0.16 8.32
C PRO A 129 -13.56 0.50 7.61
N LYS A 130 -13.31 1.77 7.93
CA LYS A 130 -12.17 2.53 7.37
C LYS A 130 -10.85 1.83 7.68
N MET A 131 -9.92 1.84 6.73
CA MET A 131 -8.57 1.31 6.89
C MET A 131 -7.56 2.44 6.92
N MET A 132 -6.86 2.57 8.03
CA MET A 132 -5.76 3.52 8.15
C MET A 132 -4.59 3.06 7.28
N VAL A 133 -3.92 4.03 6.68
CA VAL A 133 -2.81 3.82 5.76
C VAL A 133 -1.50 4.01 6.52
N GLU A 134 -0.59 3.05 6.40
CA GLU A 134 0.74 3.12 7.00
C GLU A 134 1.82 2.71 5.97
N ARG A 135 2.93 3.44 5.97
CA ARG A 135 4.14 3.05 5.26
C ARG A 135 5.11 2.40 6.25
N ARG A 136 5.52 1.17 5.97
CA ARG A 136 6.33 0.35 6.86
C ARG A 136 7.84 0.61 6.65
N PRO A 137 8.71 0.22 7.61
CA PRO A 137 10.16 0.44 7.51
C PRO A 137 10.85 -0.23 6.30
N ASP A 138 10.29 -1.34 5.81
CA ASP A 138 10.69 -2.03 4.58
C ASP A 138 10.12 -1.37 3.32
N TRP A 139 9.45 -0.22 3.48
CA TRP A 139 8.76 0.53 2.43
C TRP A 139 7.55 -0.17 1.82
N SER A 140 7.05 -1.26 2.42
CA SER A 140 5.73 -1.79 2.12
C SER A 140 4.61 -0.85 2.60
N TRP A 141 3.43 -1.00 2.02
CA TRP A 141 2.21 -0.35 2.49
C TRP A 141 1.38 -1.33 3.32
N GLU A 142 0.74 -0.81 4.36
CA GLU A 142 -0.28 -1.52 5.13
C GLU A 142 -1.57 -0.68 5.16
N LEU A 143 -2.69 -1.31 4.82
CA LEU A 143 -4.03 -0.77 5.06
C LEU A 143 -4.64 -1.58 6.20
N ARG A 144 -5.02 -0.96 7.32
CA ARG A 144 -5.49 -1.74 8.47
C ARG A 144 -6.64 -1.12 9.23
N ASN A 145 -7.41 -1.99 9.86
CA ASN A 145 -8.25 -1.64 11.00
C ASN A 145 -8.14 -2.73 12.08
N HIS A 146 -9.06 -2.73 13.04
CA HIS A 146 -9.04 -3.69 14.14
C HIS A 146 -9.53 -5.09 13.75
N LEU A 147 -10.15 -5.27 12.58
CA LEU A 147 -10.69 -6.57 12.13
C LEU A 147 -9.77 -7.24 11.10
N TYR A 148 -9.19 -6.48 10.19
CA TYR A 148 -8.39 -7.01 9.08
C TYR A 148 -7.35 -6.00 8.61
N PHE A 149 -6.41 -6.49 7.82
CA PHE A 149 -5.42 -5.68 7.15
C PHE A 149 -5.11 -6.18 5.74
N TYR A 150 -4.53 -5.28 4.95
CA TYR A 150 -3.95 -5.53 3.64
C TYR A 150 -2.48 -5.16 3.71
N ARG A 151 -1.59 -5.99 3.17
CA ARG A 151 -0.17 -5.68 2.99
C ARG A 151 0.19 -5.78 1.53
N SER A 152 0.88 -4.79 0.99
CA SER A 152 1.36 -4.86 -0.38
C SER A 152 2.44 -5.94 -0.51
N VAL A 153 2.32 -6.78 -1.53
CA VAL A 153 3.28 -7.84 -1.86
C VAL A 153 4.53 -7.20 -2.45
N PRO A 154 5.75 -7.55 -1.99
CA PRO A 154 7.01 -6.98 -2.48
C PRO A 154 7.12 -6.98 -4.01
N ASP A 155 7.74 -5.94 -4.54
CA ASP A 155 7.96 -5.77 -5.98
C ASP A 155 8.84 -6.92 -6.50
N SER A 156 8.47 -7.49 -7.65
CA SER A 156 9.33 -8.49 -8.29
C SER A 156 10.63 -7.83 -8.75
N HIS A 157 10.58 -6.79 -9.60
CA HIS A 157 11.76 -5.99 -10.00
C HIS A 157 11.46 -4.57 -10.55
N THR A 158 10.19 -4.17 -10.67
CA THR A 158 9.79 -2.90 -11.30
C THR A 158 9.39 -1.86 -10.27
N GLY A 159 9.73 -0.59 -10.49
CA GLY A 159 9.35 0.47 -9.57
C GLY A 159 7.84 0.74 -9.57
N THR A 160 7.29 1.01 -8.38
CA THR A 160 5.85 1.14 -8.08
C THR A 160 5.49 2.50 -7.51
N GLY A 161 4.19 2.80 -7.43
CA GLY A 161 3.68 4.06 -6.90
C GLY A 161 3.81 5.22 -7.87
N PRO A 162 3.44 6.45 -7.47
CA PRO A 162 3.20 7.54 -8.39
C PRO A 162 4.45 7.95 -9.18
N ALA A 163 4.24 8.36 -10.44
CA ALA A 163 5.33 8.82 -11.33
C ALA A 163 6.02 10.11 -10.84
N SER A 164 5.44 10.81 -9.86
CA SER A 164 6.06 11.94 -9.19
C SER A 164 5.67 11.95 -7.70
N ILE A 165 6.57 12.45 -6.84
CA ILE A 165 6.29 12.59 -5.42
C ILE A 165 5.87 14.03 -5.16
N SER A 166 4.61 14.23 -4.72
CA SER A 166 4.12 15.59 -4.43
C SER A 166 4.98 16.23 -3.32
N LEU A 167 5.41 17.47 -3.55
CA LEU A 167 5.96 18.32 -2.52
C LEU A 167 4.82 18.83 -1.64
N SER A 168 4.32 18.03 -0.69
CA SER A 168 3.75 18.65 0.50
C SER A 168 4.91 19.24 1.29
N VAL A 169 5.32 20.45 0.92
CA VAL A 169 6.14 21.30 1.77
C VAL A 169 5.28 21.52 3.00
N SER A 170 5.64 20.93 4.13
CA SER A 170 5.26 21.51 5.41
C SER A 170 6.00 22.85 5.50
N GLY A 171 5.45 23.87 4.84
CA GLY A 171 5.87 25.25 5.01
C GLY A 171 5.39 25.70 6.40
N GLY A 172 6.14 26.44 7.19
CA GLY A 172 7.41 27.08 6.88
C GLY A 172 8.11 27.48 8.17
N PHE A 173 9.28 28.06 7.97
CA PHE A 173 9.98 28.85 8.98
C PHE A 173 9.00 29.84 9.63
N SER A 174 9.00 29.83 10.96
CA SER A 174 8.68 30.97 11.81
C SER A 174 9.81 31.09 12.81
#